data_AF-A0A969NCF6-F1
#
_entry.id   AF-A0A969NCF6-F1
#
_cell.length_a   1.000
_cell.length_b   1.000
_cell.length_c   1.000
_cell.angle_alpha   90.00
_cell.angle_beta   90.00
_cell.angle_gamma   90.00
#
_symmetry.space_group_name_H-M   'P 1'
#
loop_
_entity.id
_entity.type
_entity.pdbx_description
1 polymer ?
#
loop_
_entity_poly.entity_id
_entity_poly.type
_entity_poly.pdbx_seq_one_letter_code
_entity_poly.pdbx_strand_id
1 'polypeptide(L)'
;MRNLSLKIIAICLLINNMACKQVQNETTNLSNQVFDTLTDIWQLSPENQGISWQVKKPHMDHLEFSGLRVSAIITYGNDENGKLVLKKKVIWPMLRTIPNDTHASLIHDFDENINAGIKANGIEIGSEKPFEVSFNGILTIKSKTGEGLEIMRVLSPSVDKAAIVELVTITNKSGKEVKVEIDKLMHLHKTDKTKGVYGSYLIKCENQNSVSEDLLDGESLIYSQVYLATKENEEIKVDAQEEFAKRKEFIQSLNNSLVFESPNENLNQMFRFAKIRATESIYATKGGLMHGPGGSRYYAAIWANDQAEYINPFFPFLGNENGNESAINSFRHFARFMNDKFEPIPSSIVAEGTDIWNGAGDRGDAAMIAYGASRFALAYGNKATADSLLPLIKWSLKYCEHKMLPEGVISSDCDELENRFPAGKANLTTNMLAYGGYISAANLLVALDRESGLADEYRQKAKLLRKACETYFWRRSTGI
;
A
#
# COMPACT_ATOMS: atom_id res chain seq x y z
N MET A 1 -2.71 -65.54 19.17
CA MET A 1 -3.36 -64.47 18.38
C MET A 1 -3.02 -63.04 18.83
N ARG A 2 -2.86 -62.73 20.13
CA ARG A 2 -2.52 -61.36 20.60
C ARG A 2 -1.12 -60.84 20.20
N ASN A 3 -0.10 -61.69 20.07
CA ASN A 3 1.27 -61.24 19.72
C ASN A 3 1.51 -60.97 18.22
N LEU A 4 0.63 -61.45 17.33
CA LEU A 4 0.75 -61.19 15.87
C LEU A 4 0.16 -59.82 15.50
N SER A 5 -0.92 -59.42 16.19
CA SER A 5 -1.60 -58.13 15.99
C SER A 5 -0.72 -56.92 16.39
N LEU A 6 0.03 -57.00 17.49
CA LEU A 6 0.94 -55.93 17.92
C LEU A 6 2.13 -55.72 16.97
N LYS A 7 2.64 -56.80 16.35
CA LYS A 7 3.73 -56.69 15.37
C LYS A 7 3.28 -56.07 14.04
N ILE A 8 2.06 -56.35 13.59
CA ILE A 8 1.50 -55.76 12.37
C ILE A 8 1.23 -54.25 12.58
N ILE A 9 0.70 -53.85 13.74
CA ILE A 9 0.48 -52.43 14.07
C ILE A 9 1.80 -51.65 14.15
N ALA A 10 2.84 -52.23 14.73
CA ALA A 10 4.17 -51.62 14.78
C ALA A 10 4.80 -51.45 13.38
N ILE A 11 4.64 -52.44 12.50
CA ILE A 11 5.12 -52.38 11.11
C ILE A 11 4.34 -51.33 10.31
N CYS A 12 3.01 -51.24 10.46
CA CYS A 12 2.20 -50.20 9.81
C CYS A 12 2.56 -48.79 10.31
N LEU A 13 2.87 -48.61 11.60
CA LEU A 13 3.33 -47.33 12.16
C LEU A 13 4.75 -46.96 11.69
N LEU A 14 5.63 -47.93 11.50
CA LEU A 14 6.97 -47.72 10.93
C LEU A 14 6.90 -47.35 9.44
N ILE A 15 6.07 -48.04 8.65
CA ILE A 15 5.87 -47.74 7.23
C ILE A 15 5.21 -46.37 7.05
N ASN A 16 4.21 -46.01 7.86
CA ASN A 16 3.62 -44.67 7.83
C ASN A 16 4.61 -43.57 8.25
N ASN A 17 5.47 -43.82 9.24
CA ASN A 17 6.51 -42.84 9.62
C ASN A 17 7.60 -42.71 8.56
N MET A 18 7.95 -43.78 7.84
CA MET A 18 8.90 -43.72 6.73
C MET A 18 8.30 -43.02 5.51
N ALA A 19 7.04 -43.32 5.16
CA ALA A 19 6.31 -42.63 4.09
C ALA A 19 6.09 -41.14 4.42
N CYS A 20 5.77 -40.80 5.67
CA CYS A 20 5.60 -39.41 6.11
C CYS A 20 6.93 -38.63 6.10
N LYS A 21 8.05 -39.27 6.49
CA LYS A 21 9.39 -38.67 6.35
C LYS A 21 9.84 -38.52 4.90
N GLN A 22 9.50 -39.46 4.04
CA GLN A 22 9.84 -39.40 2.62
C GLN A 22 9.04 -38.31 1.90
N VAL A 23 7.74 -38.19 2.21
CA VAL A 23 6.90 -37.08 1.75
C VAL A 23 7.40 -35.76 2.33
N GLN A 24 7.70 -35.64 3.63
CA GLN A 24 8.29 -34.42 4.21
C GLN A 24 9.61 -34.03 3.55
N ASN A 25 10.50 -34.99 3.25
CA ASN A 25 11.76 -34.75 2.55
C ASN A 25 11.56 -34.36 1.08
N GLU A 26 10.56 -34.92 0.40
CA GLU A 26 10.21 -34.53 -0.98
C GLU A 26 9.57 -33.14 -1.01
N THR A 27 8.68 -32.78 -0.07
CA THR A 27 8.09 -31.43 0.02
C THR A 27 9.11 -30.38 0.47
N THR A 28 10.07 -30.72 1.34
CA THR A 28 11.18 -29.82 1.70
C THR A 28 12.19 -29.66 0.57
N ASN A 29 12.48 -30.72 -0.21
CA ASN A 29 13.34 -30.60 -1.40
C ASN A 29 12.67 -29.83 -2.54
N LEU A 30 11.35 -29.99 -2.76
CA LEU A 30 10.60 -29.22 -3.75
C LEU A 30 10.45 -27.75 -3.36
N SER A 31 10.24 -27.46 -2.07
CA SER A 31 10.20 -26.06 -1.59
C SER A 31 11.59 -25.42 -1.67
N ASN A 32 12.64 -26.12 -1.23
CA ASN A 32 14.02 -25.60 -1.31
C ASN A 32 14.50 -25.43 -2.77
N GLN A 33 14.10 -26.29 -3.72
CA GLN A 33 14.44 -26.10 -5.14
C GLN A 33 13.76 -24.87 -5.76
N VAL A 34 12.55 -24.52 -5.33
CA VAL A 34 11.88 -23.29 -5.80
C VAL A 34 12.56 -22.05 -5.20
N PHE A 35 12.96 -22.10 -3.92
CA PHE A 35 13.68 -21.00 -3.27
C PHE A 35 15.14 -20.86 -3.73
N ASP A 36 15.83 -21.94 -4.08
CA ASP A 36 17.22 -21.94 -4.60
C ASP A 36 17.35 -21.39 -6.04
N THR A 37 16.22 -21.13 -6.73
CA THR A 37 16.21 -20.45 -8.03
C THR A 37 16.08 -18.94 -7.93
N LEU A 38 15.76 -18.40 -6.74
CA LEU A 38 15.71 -16.97 -6.52
C LEU A 38 17.15 -16.45 -6.43
N THR A 39 17.62 -15.82 -7.50
CA THR A 39 18.85 -15.03 -7.40
C THR A 39 18.50 -13.75 -6.66
N ASP A 40 19.14 -13.48 -5.53
CA ASP A 40 19.01 -12.19 -4.85
C ASP A 40 19.60 -11.08 -5.75
N ILE A 41 18.70 -10.42 -6.47
CA ILE A 41 19.00 -9.28 -7.35
C ILE A 41 19.23 -8.02 -6.51
N TRP A 42 18.51 -7.92 -5.39
CA TRP A 42 18.58 -6.83 -4.43
C TRP A 42 19.53 -7.15 -3.28
N GLN A 43 20.37 -6.18 -2.93
CA GLN A 43 21.24 -6.19 -1.76
C GLN A 43 20.83 -5.05 -0.84
N LEU A 44 20.96 -5.25 0.47
CA LEU A 44 20.83 -4.15 1.43
C LEU A 44 21.89 -3.09 1.15
N SER A 45 21.48 -1.83 1.23
CA SER A 45 22.35 -0.65 1.11
C SER A 45 22.16 0.20 2.37
N PRO A 46 22.84 -0.15 3.48
CA PRO A 46 22.70 0.54 4.76
C PRO A 46 23.04 2.03 4.67
N GLU A 47 24.02 2.39 3.84
CA GLU A 47 24.44 3.77 3.59
C GLU A 47 23.32 4.65 3.01
N ASN A 48 22.41 4.06 2.25
CA ASN A 48 21.24 4.75 1.69
C ASN A 48 19.94 4.43 2.45
N GLN A 49 20.03 3.65 3.52
CA GLN A 49 18.88 3.10 4.26
C GLN A 49 17.86 2.42 3.33
N GLY A 50 18.37 1.65 2.36
CA GLY A 50 17.60 1.16 1.24
C GLY A 50 18.11 -0.18 0.71
N ILE A 51 17.77 -0.44 -0.55
CA ILE A 51 18.25 -1.59 -1.31
C ILE A 51 18.90 -1.11 -2.61
N SER A 52 19.86 -1.87 -3.10
CA SER A 52 20.54 -1.64 -4.37
C SER A 52 20.63 -2.92 -5.18
N TRP A 53 20.54 -2.78 -6.49
CA TRP A 53 20.70 -3.84 -7.47
C TRP A 53 21.79 -3.43 -8.47
N GLN A 54 22.82 -4.26 -8.57
CA GLN A 54 23.86 -4.16 -9.59
C GLN A 54 23.41 -4.90 -10.86
N VAL A 55 23.15 -4.15 -11.93
CA VAL A 55 22.54 -4.66 -13.17
C VAL A 55 23.58 -5.42 -13.99
N LYS A 56 23.48 -6.75 -14.00
CA LYS A 56 24.42 -7.66 -14.70
C LYS A 56 23.78 -8.52 -15.78
N LYS A 57 22.48 -8.76 -15.68
CA LYS A 57 21.69 -9.59 -16.59
C LYS A 57 20.34 -8.91 -16.87
N PRO A 58 19.69 -9.19 -18.02
CA PRO A 58 18.33 -8.74 -18.29
C PRO A 58 17.38 -9.07 -17.14
N HIS A 59 16.70 -8.05 -16.65
CA HIS A 59 15.68 -8.17 -15.62
C HIS A 59 14.83 -6.90 -15.58
N MET A 60 13.56 -7.06 -15.24
CA MET A 60 12.63 -5.96 -15.03
C MET A 60 11.90 -6.16 -13.72
N ASP A 61 11.70 -5.07 -13.00
CA ASP A 61 10.92 -5.01 -11.78
C ASP A 61 9.95 -3.82 -11.86
N HIS A 62 9.06 -3.71 -10.88
CA HIS A 62 8.22 -2.55 -10.73
C HIS A 62 7.99 -2.21 -9.26
N LEU A 63 7.78 -0.92 -9.00
CA LEU A 63 7.37 -0.45 -7.69
C LEU A 63 6.19 0.49 -7.81
N GLU A 64 5.44 0.60 -6.72
CA GLU A 64 4.43 1.63 -6.55
C GLU A 64 4.87 2.57 -5.42
N PHE A 65 4.78 3.87 -5.68
CA PHE A 65 4.90 4.90 -4.67
C PHE A 65 3.81 5.96 -4.86
N SER A 66 3.45 6.66 -3.79
CA SER A 66 2.31 7.58 -3.78
C SER A 66 2.61 8.85 -2.99
N GLY A 67 1.88 9.90 -3.33
CA GLY A 67 1.68 11.08 -2.53
C GLY A 67 0.20 11.43 -2.46
N LEU A 68 -0.14 12.52 -1.78
CA LEU A 68 -1.53 12.85 -1.46
C LEU A 68 -2.44 13.01 -2.69
N ARG A 69 -1.87 13.34 -3.85
CA ARG A 69 -2.64 13.62 -5.08
C ARG A 69 -2.21 12.81 -6.30
N VAL A 70 -1.30 11.86 -6.13
CA VAL A 70 -0.74 11.08 -7.23
C VAL A 70 -0.28 9.72 -6.73
N SER A 71 -0.39 8.70 -7.56
CA SER A 71 0.33 7.44 -7.44
C SER A 71 1.03 7.15 -8.75
N ALA A 72 2.11 6.38 -8.72
CA ALA A 72 2.69 5.84 -9.93
C ALA A 72 3.22 4.44 -9.74
N ILE A 73 3.01 3.63 -10.77
CA ILE A 73 3.67 2.34 -10.94
C ILE A 73 4.80 2.55 -11.94
N ILE A 74 6.03 2.41 -11.46
CA ILE A 74 7.23 2.58 -12.27
C ILE A 74 7.78 1.19 -12.58
N THR A 75 7.80 0.83 -13.86
CA THR A 75 8.47 -0.39 -14.33
C THR A 75 9.85 -0.02 -14.81
N TYR A 76 10.88 -0.67 -14.27
CA TYR A 76 12.28 -0.34 -14.54
C TYR A 76 13.14 -1.59 -14.70
N GLY A 77 14.33 -1.44 -15.28
CA GLY A 77 15.32 -2.50 -15.44
C GLY A 77 15.98 -2.44 -16.80
N ASN A 78 16.35 -3.58 -17.36
CA ASN A 78 16.94 -3.68 -18.68
C ASN A 78 16.38 -4.84 -19.51
N ASP A 79 16.27 -4.62 -20.81
CA ASP A 79 15.87 -5.63 -21.78
C ASP A 79 17.00 -6.63 -22.10
N GLU A 80 16.72 -7.58 -22.99
CA GLU A 80 17.66 -8.61 -23.46
C GLU A 80 18.92 -8.03 -24.13
N ASN A 81 18.85 -6.79 -24.65
CA ASN A 81 19.98 -6.07 -25.25
C ASN A 81 20.73 -5.20 -24.23
N GLY A 82 20.30 -5.21 -22.97
CA GLY A 82 20.83 -4.37 -21.90
C GLY A 82 20.37 -2.91 -21.96
N LYS A 83 19.38 -2.58 -22.80
CA LYS A 83 18.81 -1.22 -22.89
C LYS A 83 17.91 -0.97 -21.67
N LEU A 84 17.96 0.24 -21.14
CA LEU A 84 17.08 0.71 -20.06
C LEU A 84 15.61 0.57 -20.48
N VAL A 85 14.84 -0.08 -19.61
CA VAL A 85 13.37 -0.03 -19.62
C VAL A 85 12.95 0.91 -18.50
N LEU A 86 12.13 1.91 -18.80
CA LEU A 86 11.58 2.85 -17.81
C LEU A 86 10.18 3.33 -18.24
N LYS A 87 9.15 2.65 -17.74
CA LYS A 87 7.74 2.96 -18.02
C LYS A 87 7.09 3.59 -16.80
N LYS A 88 6.24 4.59 -17.04
CA LYS A 88 5.61 5.39 -15.99
C LYS A 88 4.10 5.35 -16.16
N LYS A 89 3.42 4.53 -15.34
CA LYS A 89 1.96 4.56 -15.22
C LYS A 89 1.60 5.50 -14.08
N VAL A 90 1.01 6.64 -14.38
CA VAL A 90 0.67 7.66 -13.38
C VAL A 90 -0.84 7.66 -13.17
N ILE A 91 -1.23 7.77 -11.90
CA ILE A 91 -2.61 7.77 -11.45
C ILE A 91 -2.86 9.03 -10.65
N TRP A 92 -3.95 9.73 -10.94
CA TRP A 92 -4.40 10.90 -10.19
C TRP A 92 -5.75 10.58 -9.52
N PRO A 93 -5.75 10.14 -8.25
CA PRO A 93 -6.97 9.57 -7.66
C PRO A 93 -8.15 10.54 -7.56
N MET A 94 -7.87 11.84 -7.55
CA MET A 94 -8.85 12.93 -7.41
C MET A 94 -9.36 13.46 -8.76
N LEU A 95 -8.79 12.99 -9.87
CA LEU A 95 -9.29 13.25 -11.21
C LEU A 95 -10.13 12.04 -11.62
N ARG A 96 -11.44 12.12 -11.45
CA ARG A 96 -12.34 10.96 -11.52
C ARG A 96 -12.92 10.76 -12.92
N THR A 97 -13.08 9.51 -13.34
CA THR A 97 -13.73 9.14 -14.61
C THR A 97 -15.18 8.70 -14.42
N ILE A 98 -15.92 8.55 -15.52
CA ILE A 98 -17.30 8.05 -15.55
C ILE A 98 -17.30 6.63 -16.14
N PRO A 99 -17.99 5.65 -15.53
CA PRO A 99 -18.76 5.74 -14.27
C PRO A 99 -17.85 6.02 -13.08
N ASN A 100 -18.32 6.81 -12.10
CA ASN A 100 -17.53 7.19 -10.93
C ASN A 100 -17.60 6.10 -9.84
N ASP A 101 -17.05 4.93 -10.14
CA ASP A 101 -16.98 3.79 -9.23
C ASP A 101 -15.62 3.67 -8.56
N THR A 102 -15.39 2.61 -7.78
CA THR A 102 -14.10 2.33 -7.12
C THR A 102 -12.88 2.47 -8.04
N HIS A 103 -12.97 2.08 -9.31
CA HIS A 103 -11.85 1.98 -10.24
C HIS A 103 -11.62 3.28 -11.05
N ALA A 104 -12.43 4.30 -10.82
CA ALA A 104 -12.57 5.47 -11.68
C ALA A 104 -11.55 6.60 -11.43
N SER A 105 -10.29 6.27 -11.15
CA SER A 105 -9.21 7.27 -11.13
C SER A 105 -8.70 7.52 -12.54
N LEU A 106 -8.27 8.74 -12.86
CA LEU A 106 -7.56 9.03 -14.10
C LEU A 106 -6.21 8.33 -14.07
N ILE A 107 -5.96 7.51 -15.09
CA ILE A 107 -4.72 6.76 -15.28
C ILE A 107 -4.15 7.13 -16.64
N HIS A 108 -2.85 7.35 -16.71
CA HIS A 108 -2.14 7.56 -17.97
C HIS A 108 -0.83 6.78 -17.97
N ASP A 109 -0.61 6.02 -19.03
CA ASP A 109 0.65 5.36 -19.32
C ASP A 109 1.49 6.30 -20.19
N PHE A 110 2.59 6.80 -19.66
CA PHE A 110 3.56 7.54 -20.47
C PHE A 110 4.46 6.53 -21.19
N ASP A 111 4.42 6.56 -22.52
CA ASP A 111 5.32 5.79 -23.37
C ASP A 111 6.79 6.13 -23.08
N GLU A 112 7.69 5.16 -23.30
CA GLU A 112 9.13 5.33 -23.10
C GLU A 112 9.74 6.46 -23.95
N ASN A 113 9.05 6.85 -25.03
CA ASN A 113 9.48 7.93 -25.93
C ASN A 113 9.08 9.33 -25.42
N ILE A 114 8.25 9.42 -24.37
CA ILE A 114 7.86 10.70 -23.77
C ILE A 114 8.90 11.09 -22.71
N ASN A 115 10.09 11.43 -23.20
CA ASN A 115 11.20 11.98 -22.41
C ASN A 115 11.88 13.10 -23.22
N ALA A 116 12.60 13.99 -22.54
CA ALA A 116 13.43 14.98 -23.22
C ALA A 116 14.52 14.29 -24.05
N GLY A 117 14.66 14.69 -25.31
CA GLY A 117 15.75 14.24 -26.16
C GLY A 117 17.09 14.72 -25.61
N ILE A 118 18.09 13.85 -25.65
CA ILE A 118 19.44 14.14 -25.16
C ILE A 118 20.39 13.97 -26.34
N LYS A 119 21.13 15.03 -26.67
CA LYS A 119 22.14 15.01 -27.74
C LYS A 119 23.52 15.19 -27.17
N ALA A 120 24.48 14.46 -27.74
CA ALA A 120 25.90 14.65 -27.55
C ALA A 120 26.51 15.08 -28.90
N ASN A 121 27.16 16.23 -28.93
CA ASN A 121 27.77 16.83 -30.12
C ASN A 121 26.77 16.93 -31.30
N GLY A 122 25.53 17.31 -31.02
CA GLY A 122 24.45 17.46 -32.01
C GLY A 122 23.80 16.16 -32.50
N ILE A 123 24.18 15.00 -31.97
CA ILE A 123 23.63 13.69 -32.33
C ILE A 123 22.88 13.11 -31.13
N GLU A 124 21.68 12.57 -31.35
CA GLU A 124 20.90 11.89 -30.31
C GLU A 124 21.73 10.75 -29.71
N ILE A 125 21.78 10.67 -28.37
CA ILE A 125 22.56 9.62 -27.69
C ILE A 125 22.00 8.23 -27.99
N GLY A 126 22.88 7.23 -27.95
CA GLY A 126 22.48 5.84 -27.96
C GLY A 126 21.63 5.45 -26.74
N SER A 127 21.14 4.21 -26.78
CA SER A 127 20.36 3.64 -25.67
C SER A 127 21.16 3.62 -24.36
N GLU A 128 20.54 4.12 -23.29
CA GLU A 128 21.04 3.96 -21.93
C GLU A 128 21.15 2.49 -21.54
N LYS A 129 22.24 2.14 -20.88
CA LYS A 129 22.48 0.81 -20.30
C LYS A 129 22.62 0.94 -18.78
N PRO A 130 21.60 0.59 -17.98
CA PRO A 130 21.67 0.72 -16.54
C PRO A 130 22.71 -0.24 -15.97
N PHE A 131 23.44 0.21 -14.96
CA PHE A 131 24.41 -0.61 -14.23
C PHE A 131 24.08 -0.67 -12.73
N GLU A 132 23.29 0.28 -12.20
CA GLU A 132 22.85 0.28 -10.82
C GLU A 132 21.43 0.82 -10.70
N VAL A 133 20.60 0.16 -9.90
CA VAL A 133 19.30 0.66 -9.45
C VAL A 133 19.28 0.65 -7.93
N SER A 134 18.77 1.70 -7.28
CA SER A 134 18.58 1.72 -5.84
C SER A 134 17.24 2.32 -5.45
N PHE A 135 16.73 1.88 -4.29
CA PHE A 135 15.47 2.35 -3.75
C PHE A 135 15.54 2.49 -2.23
N ASN A 136 15.14 3.65 -1.73
CA ASN A 136 15.01 3.92 -0.29
C ASN A 136 13.70 4.65 0.05
N GLY A 137 12.70 4.55 -0.84
CA GLY A 137 11.55 5.46 -0.92
C GLY A 137 11.69 6.48 -2.05
N ILE A 138 12.88 6.62 -2.64
CA ILE A 138 13.16 7.34 -3.88
C ILE A 138 13.84 6.34 -4.82
N LEU A 139 13.41 6.26 -6.08
CA LEU A 139 14.02 5.39 -7.08
C LEU A 139 15.18 6.11 -7.75
N THR A 140 16.36 5.50 -7.75
CA THR A 140 17.54 6.01 -8.45
C THR A 140 18.04 4.97 -9.44
N ILE A 141 18.28 5.36 -10.68
CA ILE A 141 18.83 4.52 -11.75
C ILE A 141 20.08 5.20 -12.28
N LYS A 142 21.20 4.49 -12.31
CA LYS A 142 22.43 4.94 -12.97
C LYS A 142 22.68 4.11 -14.21
N SER A 143 22.94 4.78 -15.31
CA SER A 143 23.13 4.19 -16.63
C SER A 143 24.31 4.84 -17.33
N LYS A 144 24.77 4.17 -18.39
CA LYS A 144 25.81 4.69 -19.29
C LYS A 144 25.36 4.61 -20.73
N THR A 145 25.95 5.46 -21.55
CA THR A 145 25.68 5.57 -22.99
C THR A 145 26.91 5.15 -23.80
N GLY A 146 26.76 5.00 -25.11
CA GLY A 146 27.90 4.68 -26.01
C GLY A 146 28.86 5.85 -26.17
N GLU A 147 28.37 7.06 -25.91
CA GLU A 147 29.02 8.35 -26.07
C GLU A 147 29.94 8.69 -24.88
N GLY A 148 30.00 7.83 -23.86
CA GLY A 148 30.78 8.08 -22.65
C GLY A 148 30.09 9.01 -21.65
N LEU A 149 28.77 9.17 -21.74
CA LEU A 149 27.98 9.87 -20.72
C LEU A 149 27.44 8.87 -19.69
N GLU A 150 27.54 9.24 -18.42
CA GLU A 150 26.85 8.59 -17.30
C GLU A 150 25.59 9.38 -16.97
N ILE A 151 24.45 8.70 -16.87
CA ILE A 151 23.15 9.33 -16.61
C ILE A 151 22.59 8.76 -15.30
N MET A 152 22.26 9.64 -14.37
CA MET A 152 21.57 9.30 -13.13
C MET A 152 20.15 9.88 -13.17
N ARG A 153 19.15 9.00 -13.12
CA ARG A 153 17.72 9.36 -13.04
C ARG A 153 17.24 9.11 -11.62
N VAL A 154 16.66 10.13 -10.99
CA VAL A 154 16.06 10.04 -9.66
C VAL A 154 14.58 10.34 -9.80
N LEU A 155 13.70 9.46 -9.32
CA LEU A 155 12.24 9.59 -9.46
C LEU A 155 11.55 9.57 -8.09
N SER A 156 10.55 10.42 -7.93
CA SER A 156 9.70 10.47 -6.74
C SER A 156 8.30 11.01 -7.07
N PRO A 157 7.25 10.58 -6.36
CA PRO A 157 6.02 11.35 -6.28
C PRO A 157 6.28 12.65 -5.51
N SER A 158 5.60 13.72 -5.89
CA SER A 158 5.38 14.84 -4.97
C SER A 158 4.60 14.36 -3.76
N VAL A 159 4.93 14.87 -2.58
CA VAL A 159 4.23 14.50 -1.34
C VAL A 159 2.79 15.02 -1.34
N ASP A 160 2.54 16.20 -1.91
CA ASP A 160 1.27 16.92 -1.82
C ASP A 160 0.63 17.29 -3.17
N LYS A 161 1.40 17.36 -4.26
CA LYS A 161 0.91 17.77 -5.59
C LYS A 161 0.56 16.56 -6.47
N ALA A 162 -0.26 16.82 -7.48
CA ALA A 162 -0.68 15.84 -8.50
C ALA A 162 0.43 15.60 -9.54
N ALA A 163 1.66 15.31 -9.10
CA ALA A 163 2.84 15.24 -9.95
C ALA A 163 3.86 14.17 -9.54
N ILE A 164 4.44 13.51 -10.53
CA ILE A 164 5.70 12.75 -10.39
C ILE A 164 6.84 13.63 -10.91
N VAL A 165 7.95 13.66 -10.18
CA VAL A 165 9.16 14.40 -10.55
C VAL A 165 10.29 13.44 -10.87
N GLU A 166 11.05 13.77 -11.91
CA GLU A 166 12.26 13.06 -12.33
C GLU A 166 13.39 14.08 -12.44
N LEU A 167 14.48 13.88 -11.68
CA LEU A 167 15.72 14.65 -11.81
C LEU A 167 16.73 13.81 -12.59
N VAL A 168 17.35 14.40 -13.60
CA VAL A 168 18.32 13.74 -14.45
C VAL A 168 19.64 14.50 -14.37
N THR A 169 20.68 13.82 -13.91
CA THR A 169 22.05 14.30 -13.91
C THR A 169 22.82 13.59 -15.02
N ILE A 170 23.42 14.33 -15.93
CA ILE A 170 24.28 13.80 -16.99
C ILE A 170 25.71 14.20 -16.66
N THR A 171 26.62 13.24 -16.60
CA THR A 171 28.04 13.48 -16.33
C THR A 171 28.87 12.99 -17.50
N ASN A 172 29.77 13.84 -17.99
CA ASN A 172 30.71 13.44 -19.02
C ASN A 172 31.81 12.56 -18.42
N LYS A 173 32.00 11.36 -18.98
CA LYS A 173 33.05 10.39 -18.61
C LYS A 173 33.81 9.89 -19.85
N SER A 174 33.78 10.67 -20.93
CA SER A 174 34.36 10.28 -22.22
C SER A 174 35.87 10.55 -22.32
N GLY A 175 36.46 11.29 -21.38
CA GLY A 175 37.84 11.75 -21.43
C GLY A 175 38.09 12.92 -22.39
N LYS A 176 37.05 13.51 -22.97
CA LYS A 176 37.10 14.65 -23.90
C LYS A 176 35.96 15.60 -23.60
N GLU A 177 36.05 16.83 -24.08
CA GLU A 177 34.91 17.76 -24.06
C GLU A 177 33.76 17.22 -24.92
N VAL A 178 32.53 17.32 -24.40
CA VAL A 178 31.30 16.92 -25.08
C VAL A 178 30.26 18.02 -24.92
N LYS A 179 29.72 18.49 -26.03
CA LYS A 179 28.54 19.36 -26.01
C LYS A 179 27.29 18.55 -25.74
N VAL A 180 26.59 18.82 -24.65
CA VAL A 180 25.33 18.16 -24.31
C VAL A 180 24.17 19.13 -24.48
N GLU A 181 23.11 18.68 -25.16
CA GLU A 181 21.91 19.48 -25.45
C GLU A 181 20.67 18.72 -25.02
N ILE A 182 19.80 19.38 -24.24
CA ILE A 182 18.52 18.84 -23.78
C ILE A 182 17.39 19.52 -24.55
N ASP A 183 16.69 18.75 -25.38
CA ASP A 183 15.56 19.23 -26.14
C ASP A 183 14.41 19.67 -25.23
N LYS A 184 13.64 20.66 -25.68
CA LYS A 184 12.41 21.05 -24.97
C LYS A 184 11.36 19.94 -25.12
N LEU A 185 10.89 19.43 -24.00
CA LEU A 185 9.78 18.50 -23.88
C LEU A 185 8.51 19.26 -23.47
N MET A 186 7.46 19.12 -24.29
CA MET A 186 6.11 19.59 -23.96
C MET A 186 5.11 18.57 -24.52
N HIS A 187 4.78 17.58 -23.71
CA HIS A 187 3.68 16.66 -23.98
C HIS A 187 2.40 17.20 -23.35
N LEU A 188 1.32 17.28 -24.14
CA LEU A 188 0.00 17.71 -23.69
C LEU A 188 -1.05 16.74 -24.22
N HIS A 189 -1.86 16.20 -23.32
CA HIS A 189 -3.01 15.38 -23.66
C HIS A 189 -4.26 15.87 -22.94
N LYS A 190 -5.30 16.19 -23.71
CA LYS A 190 -6.61 16.59 -23.19
C LYS A 190 -7.56 15.41 -23.27
N THR A 191 -8.15 15.03 -22.13
CA THR A 191 -9.09 13.91 -22.08
C THR A 191 -10.46 14.29 -22.63
N ASP A 192 -11.24 13.28 -23.06
CA ASP A 192 -12.63 13.44 -23.45
C ASP A 192 -13.48 13.96 -22.28
N LYS A 193 -14.15 15.11 -22.49
CA LYS A 193 -14.99 15.79 -21.50
C LYS A 193 -16.13 14.91 -20.98
N THR A 194 -16.65 14.01 -21.82
CA THR A 194 -17.79 13.15 -21.48
C THR A 194 -17.41 11.99 -20.58
N LYS A 195 -16.10 11.70 -20.43
CA LYS A 195 -15.57 10.60 -19.63
C LYS A 195 -15.04 11.03 -18.27
N GLY A 196 -14.98 12.33 -17.98
CA GLY A 196 -14.50 12.85 -16.70
C GLY A 196 -15.64 13.42 -15.85
N VAL A 197 -15.63 13.14 -14.55
CA VAL A 197 -16.61 13.69 -13.58
C VAL A 197 -16.57 15.21 -13.56
N TYR A 198 -15.38 15.81 -13.70
CA TYR A 198 -15.18 17.26 -13.69
C TYR A 198 -14.96 17.84 -15.10
N GLY A 199 -15.37 17.12 -16.15
CA GLY A 199 -15.11 17.48 -17.54
C GLY A 199 -13.77 16.97 -18.05
N SER A 200 -13.11 17.72 -18.94
CA SER A 200 -11.80 17.36 -19.47
C SER A 200 -10.70 17.59 -18.43
N TYR A 201 -9.74 16.67 -18.41
CA TYR A 201 -8.47 16.83 -17.71
C TYR A 201 -7.36 17.15 -18.70
N LEU A 202 -6.35 17.86 -18.23
CA LEU A 202 -5.14 18.17 -18.97
C LEU A 202 -3.97 17.42 -18.33
N ILE A 203 -3.49 16.39 -19.02
CA ILE A 203 -2.29 15.64 -18.68
C ILE A 203 -1.09 16.31 -19.37
N LYS A 204 -0.01 16.52 -18.62
CA LYS A 204 1.21 17.17 -19.10
C LYS A 204 2.45 16.36 -18.73
N CYS A 205 3.43 16.35 -19.61
CA CYS A 205 4.82 16.07 -19.26
C CYS A 205 5.72 17.15 -19.86
N GLU A 206 6.54 17.77 -19.02
CA GLU A 206 7.40 18.89 -19.43
C GLU A 206 8.75 18.84 -18.72
N ASN A 207 9.81 19.31 -19.40
CA ASN A 207 11.07 19.61 -18.74
C ASN A 207 11.12 21.07 -18.31
N GLN A 208 11.65 21.31 -17.11
CA GLN A 208 11.65 22.65 -16.52
C GLN A 208 12.78 23.52 -17.08
N ASN A 209 13.85 22.90 -17.57
CA ASN A 209 15.00 23.55 -18.17
C ASN A 209 15.36 22.84 -19.49
N SER A 210 15.52 23.61 -20.57
CA SER A 210 16.26 23.19 -21.76
C SER A 210 17.65 23.83 -21.67
N VAL A 211 18.68 23.00 -21.76
CA VAL A 211 20.06 23.39 -21.45
C VAL A 211 20.96 22.90 -22.57
N SER A 212 21.92 23.73 -22.96
CA SER A 212 22.99 23.39 -23.89
C SER A 212 24.30 23.84 -23.26
N GLU A 213 25.17 22.90 -22.92
CA GLU A 213 26.43 23.15 -22.23
C GLU A 213 27.55 22.29 -22.80
N ASP A 214 28.74 22.86 -22.91
CA ASP A 214 29.97 22.12 -23.18
C ASP A 214 30.50 21.58 -21.85
N LEU A 215 30.55 20.26 -21.70
CA LEU A 215 31.01 19.61 -20.48
C LEU A 215 32.44 19.08 -20.68
N LEU A 216 33.37 19.51 -19.84
CA LEU A 216 34.67 18.85 -19.69
C LEU A 216 34.51 17.47 -19.05
N ASP A 217 35.55 16.64 -19.13
CA ASP A 217 35.53 15.33 -18.47
C ASP A 217 35.31 15.49 -16.96
N GLY A 218 34.32 14.78 -16.43
CA GLY A 218 33.89 14.84 -15.04
C GLY A 218 32.84 15.91 -14.72
N GLU A 219 32.56 16.86 -15.62
CA GLU A 219 31.51 17.87 -15.41
C GLU A 219 30.11 17.30 -15.62
N SER A 220 29.12 17.93 -14.98
CA SER A 220 27.74 17.47 -14.98
C SER A 220 26.76 18.60 -15.30
N LEU A 221 25.71 18.27 -16.03
CA LEU A 221 24.53 19.10 -16.22
C LEU A 221 23.32 18.43 -15.55
N ILE A 222 22.35 19.23 -15.10
CA ILE A 222 21.13 18.74 -14.44
C ILE A 222 19.90 19.36 -15.10
N TYR A 223 18.88 18.53 -15.37
CA TYR A 223 17.54 18.99 -15.70
C TYR A 223 16.49 18.15 -15.00
N SER A 224 15.25 18.62 -14.97
CA SER A 224 14.11 17.90 -14.40
C SER A 224 12.99 17.74 -15.41
N GLN A 225 12.21 16.68 -15.23
CA GLN A 225 10.96 16.39 -15.93
C GLN A 225 9.83 16.21 -14.92
N VAL A 226 8.65 16.72 -15.26
CA VAL A 226 7.47 16.66 -14.38
C VAL A 226 6.30 16.06 -15.15
N TYR A 227 5.68 15.04 -14.55
CA TYR A 227 4.50 14.35 -15.08
C TYR A 227 3.30 14.71 -14.20
N LEU A 228 2.31 15.42 -14.72
CA LEU A 228 1.20 15.94 -13.92
C LEU A 228 -0.14 15.90 -14.67
N ALA A 229 -1.23 16.04 -13.94
CA ALA A 229 -2.54 16.27 -14.52
C ALA A 229 -3.37 17.26 -13.70
N THR A 230 -4.24 17.99 -14.39
CA THR A 230 -5.06 19.07 -13.82
C THR A 230 -6.46 19.04 -14.42
N LYS A 231 -7.42 19.70 -13.76
CA LYS A 231 -8.66 20.11 -14.43
C LYS A 231 -8.37 21.26 -15.40
N GLU A 232 -9.24 21.48 -16.38
CA GLU A 232 -9.02 22.41 -17.51
C GLU A 232 -8.63 23.85 -17.12
N ASN A 233 -9.03 24.33 -15.95
CA ASN A 233 -8.73 25.69 -15.46
C ASN A 233 -7.82 25.71 -14.22
N GLU A 234 -7.16 24.59 -13.91
CA GLU A 234 -6.21 24.49 -12.80
C GLU A 234 -4.79 24.54 -13.34
N GLU A 235 -3.89 25.21 -12.61
CA GLU A 235 -2.47 25.22 -12.88
C GLU A 235 -1.73 24.81 -11.61
N ILE A 236 -0.74 23.91 -11.75
CA ILE A 236 0.10 23.45 -10.66
C ILE A 236 1.53 23.81 -11.00
N LYS A 237 2.16 24.61 -10.15
CA LYS A 237 3.61 24.85 -10.21
C LYS A 237 4.33 23.79 -9.40
N VAL A 238 5.26 23.11 -10.04
CA VAL A 238 6.12 22.09 -9.42
C VAL A 238 7.54 22.58 -9.53
N ASP A 239 8.34 22.40 -8.50
CA ASP A 239 9.79 22.53 -8.57
C ASP A 239 10.35 21.16 -8.19
N ALA A 240 11.05 20.49 -9.10
CA ALA A 240 11.49 19.12 -8.84
C ALA A 240 12.43 19.04 -7.63
N GLN A 241 13.32 20.02 -7.42
CA GLN A 241 14.26 19.99 -6.30
C GLN A 241 13.54 20.17 -4.96
N GLU A 242 12.59 21.11 -4.89
CA GLU A 242 11.75 21.28 -3.69
C GLU A 242 10.95 20.02 -3.38
N GLU A 243 10.35 19.37 -4.39
CA GLU A 243 9.59 18.14 -4.18
C GLU A 243 10.47 16.96 -3.72
N PHE A 244 11.70 16.85 -4.21
CA PHE A 244 12.68 15.88 -3.67
C PHE A 244 13.08 16.19 -2.24
N ALA A 245 13.23 17.46 -1.86
CA ALA A 245 13.52 17.86 -0.48
C ALA A 245 12.38 17.44 0.46
N LYS A 246 11.13 17.79 0.11
CA LYS A 246 9.93 17.35 0.85
C LYS A 246 9.84 15.84 0.98
N ARG A 247 10.15 15.11 -0.10
CA ARG A 247 10.14 13.64 -0.09
C ARG A 247 11.16 13.08 0.91
N LYS A 248 12.38 13.60 0.90
CA LYS A 248 13.44 13.17 1.82
C LYS A 248 13.04 13.42 3.27
N GLU A 249 12.45 14.59 3.55
CA GLU A 249 11.93 14.92 4.88
C GLU A 249 10.82 13.96 5.33
N PHE A 250 9.86 13.66 4.44
CA PHE A 250 8.80 12.68 4.70
C PHE A 250 9.36 11.28 5.01
N ILE A 251 10.31 10.79 4.21
CA ILE A 251 10.94 9.49 4.48
C ILE A 251 11.70 9.53 5.82
N GLN A 252 12.45 10.61 6.07
CA GLN A 252 13.22 10.76 7.30
C GLN A 252 12.33 10.81 8.55
N SER A 253 11.18 11.48 8.51
CA SER A 253 10.27 11.56 9.65
C SER A 253 9.74 10.17 10.04
N LEU A 254 9.46 9.31 9.06
CA LEU A 254 9.05 7.93 9.29
C LEU A 254 10.18 7.10 9.87
N ASN A 255 11.42 7.31 9.42
CA ASN A 255 12.58 6.55 9.91
C ASN A 255 12.85 6.79 11.40
N ASN A 256 12.48 7.96 11.91
CA ASN A 256 12.69 8.33 13.31
C ASN A 256 11.54 7.92 14.24
N SER A 257 10.42 7.43 13.69
CA SER A 257 9.20 7.12 14.47
C SER A 257 8.86 5.64 14.39
N LEU A 258 8.78 4.92 15.51
CA LEU A 258 8.61 3.44 15.58
C LEU A 258 9.65 2.70 14.73
N VAL A 259 10.79 2.40 15.34
CA VAL A 259 11.89 1.64 14.72
C VAL A 259 11.81 0.19 15.16
N PHE A 260 11.80 -0.74 14.20
CA PHE A 260 11.94 -2.16 14.47
C PHE A 260 13.40 -2.56 14.32
N GLU A 261 13.98 -3.11 15.38
CA GLU A 261 15.35 -3.58 15.42
C GLU A 261 15.39 -5.06 15.75
N SER A 262 16.06 -5.83 14.90
CA SER A 262 16.34 -7.24 15.11
C SER A 262 17.73 -7.59 14.55
N PRO A 263 18.31 -8.74 14.93
CA PRO A 263 19.54 -9.24 14.31
C PRO A 263 19.41 -9.55 12.80
N ASN A 264 18.19 -9.58 12.26
CA ASN A 264 17.95 -9.80 10.83
C ASN A 264 17.70 -8.45 10.13
N GLU A 265 18.73 -7.91 9.48
CA GLU A 265 18.66 -6.62 8.79
C GLU A 265 17.63 -6.58 7.65
N ASN A 266 17.35 -7.73 7.02
CA ASN A 266 16.30 -7.79 5.99
C ASN A 266 14.91 -7.55 6.59
N LEU A 267 14.63 -8.06 7.80
CA LEU A 267 13.36 -7.78 8.48
C LEU A 267 13.26 -6.32 8.91
N ASN A 268 14.37 -5.72 9.34
CA ASN A 268 14.43 -4.29 9.68
C ASN A 268 14.11 -3.43 8.44
N GLN A 269 14.72 -3.75 7.29
CA GLN A 269 14.48 -3.05 6.03
C GLN A 269 13.05 -3.28 5.49
N MET A 270 12.53 -4.51 5.59
CA MET A 270 11.15 -4.83 5.21
C MET A 270 10.15 -4.02 6.03
N PHE A 271 10.32 -3.94 7.34
CA PHE A 271 9.45 -3.15 8.21
C PHE A 271 9.50 -1.65 7.87
N ARG A 272 10.69 -1.12 7.60
CA ARG A 272 10.87 0.26 7.15
C ARG A 272 10.10 0.53 5.85
N PHE A 273 10.23 -0.32 4.83
CA PHE A 273 9.50 -0.15 3.57
C PHE A 273 7.99 -0.30 3.74
N ALA A 274 7.54 -1.22 4.59
CA ALA A 274 6.12 -1.36 4.92
C ALA A 274 5.54 -0.05 5.50
N LYS A 275 6.28 0.64 6.37
CA LYS A 275 5.87 1.95 6.91
C LYS A 275 5.78 3.04 5.86
N ILE A 276 6.75 3.11 4.95
CA ILE A 276 6.71 4.05 3.82
C ILE A 276 5.45 3.77 3.01
N ARG A 277 5.25 2.54 2.53
CA ARG A 277 4.10 2.20 1.68
C ARG A 277 2.75 2.47 2.37
N ALA A 278 2.64 2.15 3.67
CA ALA A 278 1.44 2.35 4.46
C ALA A 278 1.06 3.82 4.63
N THR A 279 2.04 4.72 4.70
CA THR A 279 1.80 6.17 4.87
C THR A 279 1.71 6.92 3.56
N GLU A 280 2.24 6.35 2.47
CA GLU A 280 2.07 6.88 1.12
C GLU A 280 0.68 6.65 0.54
N SER A 281 0.01 5.57 0.93
CA SER A 281 -1.31 5.19 0.39
C SER A 281 -2.46 6.08 0.88
N ILE A 282 -2.19 7.34 1.21
CA ILE A 282 -3.15 8.29 1.75
C ILE A 282 -3.40 9.38 0.72
N TYR A 283 -4.67 9.63 0.42
CA TYR A 283 -5.08 10.53 -0.66
C TYR A 283 -5.95 11.67 -0.15
N ALA A 284 -5.70 12.88 -0.65
CA ALA A 284 -6.44 14.09 -0.33
C ALA A 284 -7.76 14.17 -1.10
N THR A 285 -8.66 13.24 -0.78
CA THR A 285 -9.96 13.10 -1.43
C THR A 285 -10.94 14.21 -1.01
N LYS A 286 -12.04 14.36 -1.76
CA LYS A 286 -13.17 15.22 -1.35
C LYS A 286 -13.72 14.92 0.06
N GLY A 287 -13.64 13.68 0.53
CA GLY A 287 -14.07 13.26 1.87
C GLY A 287 -13.06 13.55 2.98
N GLY A 288 -11.91 14.14 2.66
CA GLY A 288 -10.76 14.29 3.55
C GLY A 288 -9.66 13.29 3.19
N LEU A 289 -8.60 13.24 4.02
CA LEU A 289 -7.56 12.22 3.86
C LEU A 289 -8.15 10.82 3.97
N MET A 290 -7.89 9.95 3.01
CA MET A 290 -8.33 8.55 3.00
C MET A 290 -7.17 7.64 2.64
N HIS A 291 -6.93 6.62 3.45
CA HIS A 291 -6.00 5.55 3.09
C HIS A 291 -6.66 4.59 2.09
N GLY A 292 -6.13 4.46 0.88
CA GLY A 292 -6.65 3.56 -0.16
C GLY A 292 -5.77 2.30 -0.34
N PRO A 293 -6.33 1.14 -0.74
CA PRO A 293 -5.54 -0.06 -1.05
C PRO A 293 -4.52 0.11 -2.20
N GLY A 294 -4.77 1.03 -3.13
CA GLY A 294 -3.88 1.31 -4.26
C GLY A 294 -3.95 0.26 -5.38
N GLY A 295 -2.79 -0.18 -5.88
CA GLY A 295 -2.74 -1.30 -6.84
C GLY A 295 -3.39 -0.99 -8.19
N SER A 296 -3.14 0.22 -8.72
CA SER A 296 -3.65 0.78 -9.99
C SER A 296 -5.13 1.14 -10.05
N ARG A 297 -6.00 0.66 -9.15
CA ARG A 297 -7.44 0.94 -9.26
C ARG A 297 -8.14 1.37 -7.97
N TYR A 298 -7.59 1.13 -6.78
CA TYR A 298 -8.31 1.28 -5.51
C TYR A 298 -7.79 2.46 -4.67
N TYR A 299 -7.77 3.67 -5.23
CA TYR A 299 -7.08 4.81 -4.60
C TYR A 299 -7.99 5.75 -3.80
N ALA A 300 -9.18 6.09 -4.29
CA ALA A 300 -10.08 7.04 -3.64
C ALA A 300 -11.25 6.33 -2.93
N ALA A 301 -10.93 5.25 -2.21
CA ALA A 301 -11.90 4.37 -1.58
C ALA A 301 -11.31 3.71 -0.33
N ILE A 302 -12.16 3.40 0.64
CA ILE A 302 -11.83 2.73 1.89
C ILE A 302 -12.73 1.50 2.11
N TRP A 303 -12.17 0.45 2.69
CA TRP A 303 -12.85 -0.78 3.09
C TRP A 303 -12.69 -1.01 4.60
N ALA A 304 -13.70 -1.62 5.22
CA ALA A 304 -13.66 -1.85 6.67
C ALA A 304 -12.49 -2.76 7.09
N ASN A 305 -12.18 -3.81 6.34
CA ASN A 305 -11.04 -4.70 6.61
C ASN A 305 -9.71 -3.96 6.42
N ASP A 306 -9.46 -3.38 5.23
CA ASP A 306 -8.18 -2.75 4.92
C ASP A 306 -7.84 -1.59 5.88
N GLN A 307 -8.84 -0.78 6.23
CA GLN A 307 -8.64 0.40 7.09
C GLN A 307 -8.91 0.09 8.56
N ALA A 308 -10.14 -0.28 8.92
CA ALA A 308 -10.50 -0.39 10.33
C ALA A 308 -9.79 -1.57 11.02
N GLU A 309 -9.70 -2.73 10.38
CA GLU A 309 -9.03 -3.89 11.00
C GLU A 309 -7.51 -3.75 11.00
N TYR A 310 -6.91 -3.40 9.86
CA TYR A 310 -5.45 -3.42 9.71
C TYR A 310 -4.78 -2.08 10.03
N ILE A 311 -4.86 -1.09 9.13
CA ILE A 311 -3.92 0.05 9.19
C ILE A 311 -4.33 1.16 10.15
N ASN A 312 -5.63 1.45 10.30
CA ASN A 312 -6.11 2.52 11.18
C ASN A 312 -5.61 2.38 12.62
N PRO A 313 -5.72 1.21 13.29
CA PRO A 313 -5.23 1.06 14.66
C PRO A 313 -3.70 1.11 14.77
N PHE A 314 -2.97 1.05 13.65
CA PHE A 314 -1.50 1.12 13.62
C PHE A 314 -0.97 2.55 13.44
N PHE A 315 -1.70 3.44 12.77
CA PHE A 315 -1.25 4.82 12.51
C PHE A 315 -0.78 5.61 13.73
N PRO A 316 -1.39 5.49 14.94
CA PRO A 316 -0.94 6.22 16.11
C PRO A 316 0.52 5.97 16.49
N PHE A 317 1.08 4.82 16.10
CA PHE A 317 2.46 4.47 16.39
C PHE A 317 3.46 5.02 15.37
N LEU A 318 3.01 5.48 14.19
CA LEU A 318 3.89 5.83 13.07
C LEU A 318 4.45 7.26 13.11
N GLY A 319 3.99 8.12 14.03
CA GLY A 319 4.40 9.52 14.08
C GLY A 319 3.97 10.32 12.84
N ASN A 320 2.95 9.84 12.11
CA ASN A 320 2.44 10.47 10.89
C ASN A 320 1.02 11.02 11.12
N GLU A 321 0.87 12.33 11.11
CA GLU A 321 -0.42 13.00 11.37
C GLU A 321 -1.46 12.69 10.29
N ASN A 322 -1.05 12.65 9.02
CA ASN A 322 -1.93 12.31 7.89
C ASN A 322 -2.57 10.92 8.06
N GLY A 323 -1.81 9.94 8.57
CA GLY A 323 -2.29 8.61 8.92
C GLY A 323 -3.41 8.67 9.95
N ASN A 324 -3.17 9.37 11.06
CA ASN A 324 -4.18 9.55 12.11
C ASN A 324 -5.43 10.27 11.60
N GLU A 325 -5.27 11.33 10.81
CA GLU A 325 -6.41 12.03 10.19
C GLU A 325 -7.17 11.11 9.25
N SER A 326 -6.47 10.30 8.44
CA SER A 326 -7.11 9.35 7.52
C SER A 326 -7.94 8.29 8.25
N ALA A 327 -7.48 7.80 9.41
CA ALA A 327 -8.23 6.88 10.25
C ALA A 327 -9.50 7.54 10.81
N ILE A 328 -9.40 8.78 11.31
CA ILE A 328 -10.56 9.54 11.83
C ILE A 328 -11.58 9.75 10.71
N ASN A 329 -11.14 10.17 9.53
CA ASN A 329 -11.99 10.34 8.36
C ASN A 329 -12.66 9.01 7.96
N SER A 330 -11.90 7.91 7.94
CA SER A 330 -12.42 6.57 7.67
C SER A 330 -13.59 6.22 8.59
N PHE A 331 -13.40 6.32 9.91
CA PHE A 331 -14.46 6.02 10.88
C PHE A 331 -15.65 6.97 10.73
N ARG A 332 -15.41 8.27 10.51
CA ARG A 332 -16.46 9.25 10.26
C ARG A 332 -17.29 8.88 9.03
N HIS A 333 -16.67 8.39 7.96
CA HIS A 333 -17.38 8.00 6.74
C HIS A 333 -18.31 6.81 6.96
N PHE A 334 -17.87 5.79 7.70
CA PHE A 334 -18.71 4.64 8.06
C PHE A 334 -19.83 5.03 9.04
N ALA A 335 -19.57 5.94 9.98
CA ALA A 335 -20.57 6.39 10.96
C ALA A 335 -21.84 6.99 10.34
N ARG A 336 -21.76 7.52 9.11
CA ARG A 336 -22.92 8.04 8.37
C ARG A 336 -24.00 6.99 8.09
N PHE A 337 -23.65 5.71 8.13
CA PHE A 337 -24.53 4.59 7.80
C PHE A 337 -25.08 3.86 9.04
N MET A 338 -24.76 4.34 10.25
CA MET A 338 -25.44 3.88 11.45
C MET A 338 -26.94 4.18 11.36
N ASN A 339 -27.76 3.24 11.81
CA ASN A 339 -29.22 3.34 11.72
C ASN A 339 -29.87 2.55 12.87
N ASP A 340 -31.09 2.96 13.25
CA ASP A 340 -31.83 2.35 14.38
C ASP A 340 -32.40 0.96 14.06
N LYS A 341 -32.49 0.60 12.77
CA LYS A 341 -32.92 -0.72 12.32
C LYS A 341 -31.82 -1.77 12.43
N PHE A 342 -30.58 -1.35 12.66
CA PHE A 342 -29.38 -2.19 12.60
C PHE A 342 -29.28 -2.97 11.27
N GLU A 343 -29.54 -2.28 10.16
CA GLU A 343 -29.15 -2.74 8.82
C GLU A 343 -27.63 -2.62 8.65
N PRO A 344 -26.96 -3.51 7.88
CA PRO A 344 -25.52 -3.51 7.72
C PRO A 344 -25.00 -2.19 7.15
N ILE A 345 -23.87 -1.74 7.69
CA ILE A 345 -23.07 -0.68 7.05
C ILE A 345 -22.45 -1.20 5.75
N PRO A 346 -22.16 -0.32 4.77
CA PRO A 346 -21.51 -0.74 3.53
C PRO A 346 -20.11 -1.30 3.80
N SER A 347 -19.72 -2.31 3.01
CA SER A 347 -18.36 -2.87 3.04
C SER A 347 -17.28 -1.83 2.72
N SER A 348 -17.62 -0.86 1.85
CA SER A 348 -16.68 0.17 1.40
C SER A 348 -17.35 1.50 1.10
N ILE A 349 -16.56 2.55 1.27
CA ILE A 349 -16.91 3.92 0.89
C ILE A 349 -16.01 4.30 -0.28
N VAL A 350 -16.60 4.70 -1.40
CA VAL A 350 -15.93 4.84 -2.68
C VAL A 350 -16.15 6.23 -3.26
N ALA A 351 -15.56 6.50 -4.43
CA ALA A 351 -15.74 7.77 -5.13
C ALA A 351 -15.46 9.00 -4.24
N GLU A 352 -14.30 9.00 -3.58
CA GLU A 352 -13.87 10.08 -2.69
C GLU A 352 -14.80 10.32 -1.49
N GLY A 353 -15.59 9.31 -1.08
CA GLY A 353 -16.54 9.45 0.03
C GLY A 353 -17.99 9.68 -0.36
N THR A 354 -18.28 9.81 -1.66
CA THR A 354 -19.60 10.20 -2.17
C THR A 354 -20.52 9.04 -2.53
N ASP A 355 -19.96 7.84 -2.67
CA ASP A 355 -20.73 6.62 -2.97
C ASP A 355 -20.23 5.44 -2.12
N ILE A 356 -20.88 4.29 -2.27
CA ILE A 356 -20.57 3.07 -1.54
C ILE A 356 -20.44 1.89 -2.50
N TRP A 357 -19.68 0.88 -2.11
CA TRP A 357 -19.79 -0.45 -2.70
C TRP A 357 -20.11 -1.47 -1.60
N ASN A 358 -21.14 -2.26 -1.85
CA ASN A 358 -21.71 -3.23 -0.90
C ASN A 358 -21.94 -4.61 -1.55
N GLY A 359 -21.15 -4.94 -2.58
CA GLY A 359 -21.35 -6.13 -3.40
C GLY A 359 -21.15 -7.46 -2.65
N ALA A 360 -20.45 -7.43 -1.51
CA ALA A 360 -20.14 -8.60 -0.70
C ALA A 360 -21.11 -8.83 0.49
N GLY A 361 -22.09 -7.94 0.69
CA GLY A 361 -22.99 -8.01 1.84
C GLY A 361 -22.28 -7.71 3.17
N ASP A 362 -22.78 -8.29 4.26
CA ASP A 362 -22.19 -8.12 5.60
C ASP A 362 -20.99 -9.07 5.78
N ARG A 363 -19.77 -8.54 5.72
CA ARG A 363 -18.52 -9.29 5.91
C ARG A 363 -18.09 -9.37 7.38
N GLY A 364 -18.93 -8.86 8.29
CA GLY A 364 -18.53 -8.53 9.65
C GLY A 364 -17.89 -7.14 9.76
N ASP A 365 -18.22 -6.22 8.84
CA ASP A 365 -17.62 -4.88 8.76
C ASP A 365 -17.82 -4.08 10.07
N ALA A 366 -18.97 -4.26 10.75
CA ALA A 366 -19.19 -3.66 12.07
C ALA A 366 -18.22 -4.21 13.13
N ALA A 367 -17.88 -5.50 13.10
CA ALA A 367 -16.90 -6.08 14.02
C ALA A 367 -15.49 -5.53 13.75
N MET A 368 -15.10 -5.37 12.48
CA MET A 368 -13.85 -4.74 12.06
C MET A 368 -13.76 -3.30 12.58
N ILE A 369 -14.83 -2.52 12.45
CA ILE A 369 -14.90 -1.13 12.93
C ILE A 369 -14.87 -1.04 14.45
N ALA A 370 -15.62 -1.88 15.16
CA ALA A 370 -15.59 -1.91 16.63
C ALA A 370 -14.18 -2.21 17.15
N TYR A 371 -13.51 -3.20 16.55
CA TYR A 371 -12.12 -3.55 16.85
C TYR A 371 -11.16 -2.39 16.56
N GLY A 372 -11.19 -1.89 15.33
CA GLY A 372 -10.32 -0.85 14.82
C GLY A 372 -10.44 0.48 15.54
N ALA A 373 -11.66 1.02 15.61
CA ALA A 373 -11.93 2.32 16.21
C ALA A 373 -11.59 2.33 17.70
N SER A 374 -11.89 1.25 18.42
CA SER A 374 -11.54 1.15 19.84
C SER A 374 -10.04 1.13 20.07
N ARG A 375 -9.29 0.38 19.25
CA ARG A 375 -7.83 0.31 19.35
C ARG A 375 -7.15 1.60 18.92
N PHE A 376 -7.61 2.20 17.83
CA PHE A 376 -7.16 3.51 17.38
C PHE A 376 -7.38 4.57 18.46
N ALA A 377 -8.58 4.68 19.03
CA ALA A 377 -8.89 5.66 20.05
C ALA A 377 -8.01 5.50 21.31
N LEU A 378 -7.74 4.25 21.73
CA LEU A 378 -6.83 3.94 22.82
C LEU A 378 -5.38 4.36 22.50
N ALA A 379 -4.87 3.97 21.33
CA ALA A 379 -3.48 4.21 20.95
C ALA A 379 -3.20 5.68 20.62
N TYR A 380 -4.16 6.39 20.02
CA TYR A 380 -4.04 7.80 19.67
C TYR A 380 -4.05 8.70 20.91
N GLY A 381 -4.65 8.25 22.03
CA GLY A 381 -4.55 8.94 23.32
C GLY A 381 -5.20 10.32 23.37
N ASN A 382 -6.06 10.67 22.40
CA ASN A 382 -6.75 11.95 22.35
C ASN A 382 -8.20 11.82 22.82
N LYS A 383 -8.53 12.42 23.96
CA LYS A 383 -9.86 12.31 24.59
C LYS A 383 -11.01 12.78 23.69
N ALA A 384 -10.86 13.92 23.02
CA ALA A 384 -11.92 14.47 22.16
C ALA A 384 -12.21 13.55 20.95
N THR A 385 -11.16 13.01 20.35
CA THR A 385 -11.28 12.05 19.25
C THR A 385 -11.93 10.76 19.73
N ALA A 386 -11.50 10.22 20.87
CA ALA A 386 -12.12 9.05 21.48
C ALA A 386 -13.61 9.26 21.76
N ASP A 387 -13.98 10.39 22.37
CA ASP A 387 -15.37 10.77 22.62
C ASP A 387 -16.19 10.84 21.32
N SER A 388 -15.60 11.33 20.22
CA SER A 388 -16.26 11.38 18.90
C SER A 388 -16.47 10.01 18.25
N LEU A 389 -15.60 9.02 18.56
CA LEU A 389 -15.65 7.68 17.99
C LEU A 389 -16.52 6.71 18.82
N LEU A 390 -16.75 7.00 20.11
CA LEU A 390 -17.55 6.16 21.00
C LEU A 390 -18.95 5.79 20.46
N PRO A 391 -19.72 6.71 19.85
CA PRO A 391 -21.02 6.37 19.28
C PRO A 391 -20.92 5.26 18.22
N LEU A 392 -19.94 5.36 17.31
CA LEU A 392 -19.70 4.33 16.29
C LEU A 392 -19.30 3.00 16.91
N ILE A 393 -18.37 3.01 17.86
CA ILE A 393 -17.91 1.81 18.56
C ILE A 393 -19.09 1.07 19.21
N LYS A 394 -19.92 1.81 19.97
CA LYS A 394 -21.08 1.24 20.67
C LYS A 394 -22.12 0.71 19.69
N TRP A 395 -22.43 1.47 18.64
CA TRP A 395 -23.38 1.04 17.61
C TRP A 395 -22.89 -0.23 16.91
N SER A 396 -21.62 -0.30 16.55
CA SER A 396 -21.02 -1.47 15.90
C SER A 396 -21.05 -2.73 16.77
N LEU A 397 -20.71 -2.61 18.06
CA LEU A 397 -20.86 -3.74 19.00
C LEU A 397 -22.32 -4.15 19.18
N LYS A 398 -23.23 -3.16 19.25
CA LYS A 398 -24.66 -3.43 19.35
C LYS A 398 -25.21 -4.09 18.09
N TYR A 399 -24.73 -3.72 16.90
CA TYR A 399 -25.05 -4.40 15.66
C TYR A 399 -24.63 -5.89 15.73
N CYS A 400 -23.40 -6.17 16.17
CA CYS A 400 -22.94 -7.54 16.36
C CYS A 400 -23.85 -8.35 17.32
N GLU A 401 -24.38 -7.74 18.38
CA GLU A 401 -25.36 -8.38 19.26
C GLU A 401 -26.65 -8.78 18.55
N HIS A 402 -27.15 -7.93 17.64
CA HIS A 402 -28.35 -8.24 16.85
C HIS A 402 -28.11 -9.37 15.84
N LYS A 403 -26.85 -9.61 15.47
CA LYS A 403 -26.43 -10.70 14.57
C LYS A 403 -26.08 -12.00 15.31
N MET A 404 -26.30 -12.06 16.63
CA MET A 404 -26.00 -13.24 17.44
C MET A 404 -26.94 -14.40 17.08
N LEU A 405 -26.35 -15.56 16.81
CA LEU A 405 -27.07 -16.82 16.64
C LEU A 405 -27.39 -17.46 18.01
N PRO A 406 -28.33 -18.42 18.07
CA PRO A 406 -28.65 -19.15 19.30
C PRO A 406 -27.44 -19.83 19.96
N GLU A 407 -26.43 -20.19 19.17
CA GLU A 407 -25.17 -20.78 19.65
C GLU A 407 -24.23 -19.77 20.33
N GLY A 408 -24.57 -18.48 20.35
CA GLY A 408 -23.79 -17.41 21.00
C GLY A 408 -22.62 -16.89 20.16
N VAL A 409 -22.59 -17.22 18.86
CA VAL A 409 -21.65 -16.66 17.87
C VAL A 409 -22.37 -15.68 16.96
N ILE A 410 -21.63 -14.72 16.41
CA ILE A 410 -22.11 -13.68 15.51
C ILE A 410 -22.12 -14.22 14.08
N SER A 411 -23.23 -13.98 13.38
CA SER A 411 -23.39 -14.31 11.96
C SER A 411 -22.90 -13.18 11.05
N SER A 412 -22.47 -13.57 9.85
CA SER A 412 -22.12 -12.69 8.72
C SER A 412 -22.37 -13.44 7.42
N ASP A 413 -22.54 -12.71 6.33
CA ASP A 413 -22.82 -13.29 5.00
C ASP A 413 -21.55 -13.95 4.44
N CYS A 414 -20.39 -13.32 4.67
CA CYS A 414 -19.09 -13.90 4.38
C CYS A 414 -18.00 -13.41 5.35
N ASP A 415 -16.75 -13.83 5.14
CA ASP A 415 -15.58 -13.29 5.83
C ASP A 415 -14.96 -12.12 5.02
N GLU A 416 -13.84 -11.59 5.50
CA GLU A 416 -13.09 -10.51 4.83
C GLU A 416 -12.65 -10.87 3.39
N LEU A 417 -12.63 -12.16 3.05
CA LEU A 417 -12.16 -12.66 1.77
C LEU A 417 -13.29 -12.80 0.74
N GLU A 418 -14.50 -12.29 1.03
CA GLU A 418 -15.58 -12.10 0.05
C GLU A 418 -15.97 -13.38 -0.69
N ASN A 419 -16.23 -14.46 0.08
CA ASN A 419 -16.58 -15.78 -0.43
C ASN A 419 -15.47 -16.53 -1.21
N ARG A 420 -14.20 -16.08 -1.13
CA ARG A 420 -13.07 -16.89 -1.62
C ARG A 420 -12.96 -18.23 -0.89
N PHE A 421 -13.45 -18.30 0.35
CA PHE A 421 -13.62 -19.55 1.11
C PHE A 421 -15.06 -19.66 1.66
N PRO A 422 -15.58 -20.89 1.87
CA PRO A 422 -16.89 -21.09 2.47
C PRO A 422 -16.93 -20.59 3.94
N ALA A 423 -17.71 -19.54 4.20
CA ALA A 423 -17.83 -18.94 5.55
C ALA A 423 -18.92 -19.59 6.43
N GLY A 424 -19.85 -20.34 5.84
CA GLY A 424 -21.01 -20.88 6.55
C GLY A 424 -21.96 -19.77 7.06
N LYS A 425 -22.69 -20.02 8.14
CA LYS A 425 -23.60 -19.03 8.77
C LYS A 425 -22.90 -18.06 9.72
N ALA A 426 -21.64 -18.34 10.07
CA ALA A 426 -20.81 -17.58 10.98
C ALA A 426 -19.36 -17.98 10.75
N ASN A 427 -18.45 -17.01 10.73
CA ASN A 427 -17.02 -17.25 10.56
C ASN A 427 -16.23 -16.84 11.82
N LEU A 428 -15.05 -17.45 12.00
CA LEU A 428 -14.22 -17.21 13.18
C LEU A 428 -13.68 -15.77 13.21
N THR A 429 -13.31 -15.21 12.06
CA THR A 429 -12.73 -13.86 11.93
C THR A 429 -13.65 -12.78 12.49
N THR A 430 -14.89 -12.69 12.02
CA THR A 430 -15.91 -11.73 12.52
C THR A 430 -16.10 -11.86 14.03
N ASN A 431 -16.12 -13.09 14.54
CA ASN A 431 -16.28 -13.35 15.97
C ASN A 431 -15.05 -12.96 16.80
N MET A 432 -13.83 -13.18 16.29
CA MET A 432 -12.60 -12.76 16.95
C MET A 432 -12.43 -11.24 16.93
N LEU A 433 -12.85 -10.59 15.85
CA LEU A 433 -12.89 -9.12 15.76
C LEU A 433 -13.88 -8.53 16.76
N ALA A 434 -15.09 -9.07 16.85
CA ALA A 434 -16.06 -8.62 17.84
C ALA A 434 -15.57 -8.87 19.28
N TYR A 435 -14.96 -10.03 19.55
CA TYR A 435 -14.31 -10.33 20.82
C TYR A 435 -13.25 -9.27 21.17
N GLY A 436 -12.34 -8.99 20.23
CA GLY A 436 -11.31 -7.97 20.39
C GLY A 436 -11.91 -6.57 20.57
N GLY A 437 -12.98 -6.25 19.82
CA GLY A 437 -13.74 -5.01 19.91
C GLY A 437 -14.35 -4.80 21.29
N TYR A 438 -14.98 -5.83 21.89
CA TYR A 438 -15.49 -5.74 23.26
C TYR A 438 -14.39 -5.46 24.29
N ILE A 439 -13.26 -6.17 24.19
CA ILE A 439 -12.13 -5.98 25.11
C ILE A 439 -11.54 -4.56 24.95
N SER A 440 -11.30 -4.13 23.72
CA SER A 440 -10.74 -2.80 23.44
C SER A 440 -11.70 -1.68 23.83
N ALA A 441 -13.01 -1.81 23.55
CA ALA A 441 -14.00 -0.82 23.96
C ALA A 441 -14.12 -0.74 25.49
N ALA A 442 -14.09 -1.87 26.20
CA ALA A 442 -14.08 -1.87 27.67
C ALA A 442 -12.86 -1.14 28.24
N ASN A 443 -11.68 -1.36 27.66
CA ASN A 443 -10.46 -0.66 28.06
C ASN A 443 -10.54 0.84 27.74
N LEU A 444 -11.11 1.21 26.60
CA LEU A 444 -11.32 2.61 26.23
C LEU A 444 -12.23 3.33 27.22
N LEU A 445 -13.36 2.71 27.60
CA LEU A 445 -14.29 3.28 28.59
C LEU A 445 -13.60 3.50 29.95
N VAL A 446 -12.80 2.56 30.40
CA VAL A 446 -11.99 2.72 31.63
C VAL A 446 -10.95 3.84 31.48
N ALA A 447 -10.24 3.90 30.36
CA ALA A 447 -9.24 4.95 30.12
C ALA A 447 -9.86 6.35 30.06
N LEU A 448 -11.12 6.46 29.64
CA LEU A 448 -11.87 7.71 29.61
C LEU A 448 -12.54 8.06 30.95
N ASP A 449 -12.49 7.16 31.93
CA ASP A 449 -13.23 7.25 33.20
C ASP A 449 -14.74 7.45 32.99
N ARG A 450 -15.33 6.62 32.12
CA ARG A 450 -16.76 6.67 31.76
C ARG A 450 -17.40 5.29 31.75
N GLU A 451 -18.68 5.24 32.14
CA GLU A 451 -19.56 4.09 31.95
C GLU A 451 -18.95 2.76 32.40
N SER A 452 -18.39 2.72 33.62
CA SER A 452 -17.73 1.54 34.19
C SER A 452 -18.60 0.28 34.14
N GLY A 453 -19.91 0.41 34.36
CA GLY A 453 -20.86 -0.70 34.22
C GLY A 453 -20.91 -1.27 32.80
N LEU A 454 -20.88 -0.43 31.77
CA LEU A 454 -20.83 -0.87 30.37
C LEU A 454 -19.47 -1.52 30.04
N ALA A 455 -18.37 -1.01 30.60
CA ALA A 455 -17.07 -1.63 30.44
C ALA A 455 -17.05 -3.07 31.00
N ASP A 456 -17.65 -3.28 32.17
CA ASP A 456 -17.77 -4.62 32.76
C ASP A 456 -18.72 -5.52 31.96
N GLU A 457 -19.82 -4.98 31.45
CA GLU A 457 -20.71 -5.70 30.54
C GLU A 457 -19.97 -6.17 29.28
N TYR A 458 -19.20 -5.31 28.63
CA TYR A 458 -18.39 -5.67 27.47
C TYR A 458 -17.35 -6.75 27.79
N ARG A 459 -16.70 -6.70 28.95
CA ARG A 459 -15.80 -7.79 29.40
C ARG A 459 -16.54 -9.12 29.57
N GLN A 460 -17.78 -9.09 30.07
CA GLN A 460 -18.58 -10.32 30.19
C GLN A 460 -19.02 -10.84 28.82
N LYS A 461 -19.47 -9.96 27.91
CA LYS A 461 -19.81 -10.32 26.53
C LYS A 461 -18.61 -10.95 25.81
N ALA A 462 -17.41 -10.39 25.96
CA ALA A 462 -16.19 -10.99 25.41
C ALA A 462 -15.92 -12.41 25.96
N LYS A 463 -16.07 -12.62 27.28
CA LYS A 463 -15.92 -13.95 27.90
C LYS A 463 -16.92 -14.97 27.36
N LEU A 464 -18.18 -14.58 27.23
CA LEU A 464 -19.24 -15.43 26.69
C LEU A 464 -18.98 -15.78 25.21
N LEU A 465 -18.64 -14.78 24.40
CA LEU A 465 -18.35 -14.96 22.98
C LEU A 465 -17.14 -15.89 22.76
N ARG A 466 -16.07 -15.75 23.56
CA ARG A 466 -14.93 -16.67 23.51
C ARG A 466 -15.35 -18.12 23.74
N LYS A 467 -16.14 -18.38 24.80
CA LYS A 467 -16.64 -19.72 25.12
C LYS A 467 -17.54 -20.29 24.02
N ALA A 468 -18.38 -19.45 23.43
CA ALA A 468 -19.23 -19.81 22.31
C ALA A 468 -18.40 -20.18 21.07
N CYS A 469 -17.36 -19.39 20.75
CA CYS A 469 -16.45 -19.67 19.64
C CYS A 469 -15.70 -20.98 19.83
N GLU A 470 -15.15 -21.22 21.03
CA GLU A 470 -14.52 -22.49 21.40
C GLU A 470 -15.50 -23.66 21.21
N THR A 471 -16.78 -23.49 21.53
CA THR A 471 -17.77 -24.57 21.36
C THR A 471 -18.17 -24.78 19.89
N TYR A 472 -18.40 -23.69 19.15
CA TYR A 472 -18.96 -23.71 17.81
C TYR A 472 -17.93 -24.13 16.74
N PHE A 473 -16.74 -23.54 16.77
CA PHE A 473 -15.73 -23.74 15.74
C PHE A 473 -14.86 -24.97 16.00
N TRP A 474 -14.54 -25.28 17.27
CA TRP A 474 -13.75 -26.47 17.61
C TRP A 474 -14.45 -27.78 17.22
N ARG A 475 -15.76 -27.90 17.52
CA ARG A 475 -16.56 -29.09 17.17
C ARG A 475 -16.58 -29.35 15.67
N ARG A 476 -16.60 -28.28 14.86
CA ARG A 476 -16.64 -28.37 13.40
C ARG A 476 -15.27 -28.64 12.76
N SER A 477 -14.17 -28.22 13.39
CA SER A 477 -12.82 -28.54 12.91
C SER A 477 -12.41 -30.00 13.10
N THR A 478 -13.10 -30.74 13.98
CA THR A 478 -12.78 -32.16 14.26
C THR A 478 -13.64 -33.17 13.50
N GLY A 479 -14.64 -32.72 12.70
CA GLY A 479 -15.51 -33.63 11.94
C GLY A 479 -16.31 -34.62 12.80
N ILE A 480 -16.63 -34.25 14.05
CA ILE A 480 -17.44 -35.06 14.99
C ILE A 480 -18.82 -34.43 15.15
#